data_AF-A0A6P4J1W3-F1
#
_entry.id   AF-A0A6P4J1W3-F1
#
_cell.length_a   1.000
_cell.length_b   1.000
_cell.length_c   1.000
_cell.angle_alpha   90.00
_cell.angle_beta   90.00
_cell.angle_gamma   90.00
#
_symmetry.space_group_name_H-M   'P 1'
#
loop_
_entity.id
_entity.type
_entity.pdbx_description
1 polymer ?
#
loop_
_entity_poly.entity_id
_entity_poly.type
_entity_poly.pdbx_seq_one_letter_code
_entity_poly.pdbx_strand_id
1 'polypeptide(L)'
;MTWENLNPKGTDLAVPRSEEPTDQSFVQNYRKQYGEPSLKFFKGNLKSAYEAACNQPDDEKKVLALYLHHSGSVLTNTLCHQVLKNDEVLTTFNNLFIVYGWDMSNATDANFFHEQLRNIISVEAADAAKNLKVEQMPAFLIIGQGTDGRIPNIAIVHGDYDDDTLQTRLQLEYSLLSGLYD
;
A
#
# COMPACT_ATOMS: atom_id res chain seq x y z
N MET A 1 -32.04 49.34 1.78
CA MET A 1 -30.94 49.78 0.89
C MET A 1 -30.12 50.75 1.72
N THR A 2 -28.85 50.52 2.03
CA THR A 2 -27.73 50.01 1.20
C THR A 2 -26.84 49.02 1.97
N TRP A 3 -25.99 48.33 1.22
CA TRP A 3 -25.47 46.97 1.45
C TRP A 3 -23.93 46.92 1.54
N GLU A 4 -23.30 47.82 2.29
CA GLU A 4 -21.83 47.78 2.43
C GLU A 4 -21.41 47.90 3.88
N ASN A 5 -21.11 46.74 4.49
CA ASN A 5 -20.09 46.60 5.53
C ASN A 5 -19.73 45.11 5.71
N LEU A 6 -18.72 44.70 4.93
CA LEU A 6 -17.58 43.87 5.32
C LEU A 6 -17.80 42.80 6.41
N ASN A 7 -17.89 41.54 5.98
CA ASN A 7 -17.38 40.41 6.77
C ASN A 7 -16.09 39.88 6.10
N PRO A 8 -14.89 40.18 6.62
CA PRO A 8 -13.65 39.62 6.12
C PRO A 8 -13.39 38.29 6.85
N LYS A 9 -14.14 37.26 6.51
CA LYS A 9 -13.79 35.88 6.87
C LYS A 9 -14.06 34.98 5.69
N GLY A 10 -13.08 34.93 4.79
CA GLY A 10 -12.83 33.72 4.01
C GLY A 10 -12.37 32.63 4.97
N THR A 11 -13.30 32.04 5.71
CA THR A 11 -13.14 30.67 6.16
C THR A 11 -13.57 29.83 5.00
N ASP A 12 -12.57 29.34 4.26
CA ASP A 12 -12.68 28.18 3.40
C ASP A 12 -13.61 27.18 4.09
N LEU A 13 -14.77 26.95 3.48
CA LEU A 13 -15.69 25.92 3.94
C LEU A 13 -15.00 24.61 3.60
N ALA A 14 -14.10 24.17 4.47
CA ALA A 14 -13.63 22.80 4.48
C ALA A 14 -14.87 21.93 4.63
N VAL A 15 -15.35 21.41 3.50
CA VAL A 15 -16.38 20.38 3.48
C VAL A 15 -15.85 19.28 4.39
N PRO A 16 -16.54 18.94 5.50
CA PRO A 16 -16.11 17.83 6.34
C PRO A 16 -16.10 16.61 5.44
N ARG A 17 -14.93 16.02 5.20
CA ARG A 17 -14.82 14.76 4.48
C ARG A 17 -15.51 13.70 5.35
N SER A 18 -16.78 13.43 5.04
CA SER A 18 -17.67 12.57 5.84
C SER A 18 -17.47 11.08 5.57
N GLU A 19 -16.52 10.73 4.71
CA GLU A 19 -16.22 9.36 4.34
C GLU A 19 -14.78 9.05 4.73
N GLU A 20 -14.61 8.07 5.62
CA GLU A 20 -13.31 7.46 5.87
C GLU A 20 -12.69 7.09 4.50
N PRO A 21 -11.39 7.35 4.27
CA PRO A 21 -10.74 6.90 3.05
C PRO A 21 -10.98 5.40 2.87
N THR A 22 -11.78 5.04 1.86
CA THR A 22 -12.09 3.64 1.59
C THR A 22 -11.09 3.09 0.59
N ASP A 23 -10.71 1.83 0.76
CA ASP A 23 -9.79 1.11 -0.16
C ASP A 23 -10.32 1.08 -1.59
N GLN A 24 -11.65 1.09 -1.73
CA GLN A 24 -12.33 1.13 -3.00
C GLN A 24 -12.06 2.44 -3.76
N SER A 25 -11.88 3.56 -3.04
CA SER A 25 -11.51 4.84 -3.65
C SER A 25 -10.08 4.81 -4.22
N PHE A 26 -9.14 4.17 -3.53
CA PHE A 26 -7.76 4.04 -3.99
C PHE A 26 -7.68 3.27 -5.32
N VAL A 27 -8.28 2.08 -5.40
CA VAL A 27 -8.18 1.21 -6.60
C VAL A 27 -8.79 1.90 -7.83
N GLN A 28 -9.90 2.61 -7.66
CA GLN A 28 -10.54 3.36 -8.74
C GLN A 28 -9.66 4.52 -9.22
N ASN A 29 -9.11 5.30 -8.30
CA ASN A 29 -8.24 6.43 -8.62
C ASN A 29 -6.94 5.96 -9.29
N TYR A 30 -6.32 4.91 -8.76
CA TYR A 30 -5.12 4.31 -9.34
C TYR A 30 -5.35 3.88 -10.78
N ARG A 31 -6.43 3.12 -11.05
CA ARG A 31 -6.74 2.66 -12.41
C ARG A 31 -7.09 3.79 -13.36
N LYS A 32 -7.82 4.80 -12.88
CA LYS A 32 -8.15 5.99 -13.69
C LYS A 32 -6.88 6.74 -14.10
N GLN A 33 -5.88 6.80 -13.22
CA GLN A 33 -4.64 7.52 -13.45
C GLN A 33 -3.64 6.73 -14.29
N TYR A 34 -3.44 5.44 -14.00
CA TYR A 34 -2.36 4.64 -14.58
C TYR A 34 -2.84 3.65 -15.65
N GLY A 35 -4.14 3.37 -15.76
CA GLY A 35 -4.71 2.41 -16.71
C GLY A 35 -4.33 0.96 -16.46
N GLU A 36 -4.68 0.08 -17.41
CA GLU A 36 -4.28 -1.33 -17.44
C GLU A 36 -3.02 -1.53 -18.32
N PRO A 37 -2.28 -2.65 -18.20
CA PRO A 37 -2.38 -3.65 -17.13
C PRO A 37 -1.99 -3.04 -15.76
N SER A 38 -2.48 -3.57 -14.65
CA SER A 38 -2.24 -3.03 -13.30
C SER A 38 -2.18 -4.13 -12.25
N LEU A 39 -1.63 -3.80 -11.08
CA LEU A 39 -1.67 -4.70 -9.92
C LEU A 39 -3.12 -5.06 -9.57
N LYS A 40 -3.36 -6.33 -9.25
CA LYS A 40 -4.65 -6.80 -8.75
C LYS A 40 -4.75 -6.52 -7.26
N PHE A 41 -5.10 -5.28 -6.92
CA PHE A 41 -5.36 -4.89 -5.54
C PHE A 41 -6.54 -5.67 -4.95
N PHE A 42 -6.34 -6.14 -3.72
CA PHE A 42 -7.34 -6.79 -2.89
C PHE A 42 -8.52 -5.84 -2.68
N LYS A 43 -9.74 -6.39 -2.80
CA LYS A 43 -10.98 -5.63 -2.61
C LYS A 43 -11.54 -5.95 -1.23
N GLY A 44 -11.56 -4.97 -0.35
CA GLY A 44 -11.97 -5.12 1.04
C GLY A 44 -11.09 -4.24 1.94
N ASN A 45 -11.19 -4.42 3.25
CA ASN A 45 -10.38 -3.69 4.22
C ASN A 45 -9.06 -4.39 4.55
N LEU A 46 -8.14 -3.65 5.18
CA LEU A 46 -6.82 -4.13 5.59
C LEU A 46 -6.91 -5.43 6.41
N LYS A 47 -7.88 -5.52 7.33
CA LYS A 47 -8.07 -6.71 8.16
C LYS A 47 -8.38 -7.94 7.32
N SER A 48 -9.31 -7.84 6.38
CA SER A 48 -9.65 -8.94 5.48
C SER A 48 -8.48 -9.31 4.56
N ALA A 49 -7.67 -8.35 4.12
CA ALA A 49 -6.47 -8.62 3.32
C ALA A 49 -5.41 -9.38 4.14
N TYR A 50 -5.21 -8.99 5.40
CA TYR A 50 -4.28 -9.65 6.31
C TYR A 50 -4.75 -11.07 6.68
N GLU A 51 -6.02 -11.24 7.04
CA GLU A 51 -6.62 -12.56 7.29
C GLU A 51 -6.54 -13.46 6.06
N ALA A 52 -6.74 -12.92 4.85
CA ALA A 52 -6.61 -13.68 3.62
C ALA A 52 -5.17 -14.17 3.38
N ALA A 53 -4.15 -13.43 3.82
CA ALA A 53 -2.76 -13.86 3.70
C ALA A 53 -2.39 -14.90 4.76
N CYS A 54 -2.91 -14.77 5.98
CA CYS A 54 -2.60 -15.69 7.09
C CYS A 54 -3.32 -17.04 7.02
N ASN A 55 -4.48 -17.12 6.37
CA ASN A 55 -5.34 -18.31 6.43
C ASN A 55 -5.32 -19.18 5.15
N GLN A 56 -4.28 -19.05 4.32
CA GLN A 56 -4.14 -19.88 3.11
C GLN A 56 -3.48 -21.24 3.42
N PRO A 57 -3.84 -22.30 2.68
CA PRO A 57 -3.10 -23.55 2.75
C PRO A 57 -1.69 -23.39 2.16
N ASP A 58 -0.75 -24.24 2.57
CA ASP A 58 0.68 -24.10 2.23
C ASP A 58 0.97 -24.14 0.72
N ASP A 59 0.17 -24.86 -0.06
CA ASP A 59 0.30 -24.99 -1.52
C ASP A 59 -0.21 -23.77 -2.30
N GLU A 60 -1.01 -22.91 -1.68
CA GLU A 60 -1.52 -21.66 -2.27
C GLU A 60 -1.02 -20.41 -1.51
N LYS A 61 -0.02 -20.57 -0.65
CA LYS A 61 0.40 -19.57 0.33
C LYS A 61 0.91 -18.29 -0.34
N LYS A 62 0.22 -17.18 -0.09
CA LYS A 62 0.68 -15.84 -0.45
C LYS A 62 1.04 -15.02 0.77
N VAL A 63 1.87 -14.01 0.55
CA VAL A 63 2.30 -13.04 1.56
C VAL A 63 1.58 -11.72 1.34
N LEU A 64 1.26 -10.96 2.39
CA LEU A 64 0.65 -9.64 2.24
C LEU A 64 1.70 -8.64 1.75
N ALA A 65 1.40 -7.92 0.67
CA ALA A 65 2.19 -6.80 0.18
C ALA A 65 1.35 -5.52 0.23
N LEU A 66 1.74 -4.58 1.09
CA LEU A 66 1.10 -3.27 1.15
C LEU A 66 1.79 -2.32 0.19
N TYR A 67 1.10 -1.92 -0.87
CA TYR A 67 1.57 -0.90 -1.80
C TYR A 67 1.27 0.49 -1.25
N LEU A 68 2.32 1.19 -0.82
CA LEU A 68 2.26 2.53 -0.26
C LEU A 68 2.52 3.54 -1.38
N HIS A 69 1.45 4.19 -1.82
CA HIS A 69 1.46 5.16 -2.89
C HIS A 69 1.70 6.57 -2.36
N HIS A 70 2.45 7.41 -3.07
CA HIS A 70 2.53 8.82 -2.75
C HIS A 70 2.72 9.67 -4.02
N SER A 71 1.70 10.42 -4.41
CA SER A 71 1.66 11.23 -5.65
C SER A 71 2.75 12.31 -5.74
N GLY A 72 3.26 12.78 -4.59
CA GLY A 72 4.38 13.71 -4.53
C GLY A 72 5.76 13.09 -4.80
N SER A 73 5.87 11.76 -4.92
CA SER A 73 7.13 11.12 -5.27
C SER A 73 7.39 11.16 -6.77
N VAL A 74 8.62 11.51 -7.15
CA VAL A 74 9.09 11.46 -8.54
C VAL A 74 9.17 10.04 -9.09
N LEU A 75 9.29 9.03 -8.22
CA LEU A 75 9.40 7.62 -8.60
C LEU A 75 8.06 7.00 -8.96
N THR A 76 6.96 7.51 -8.38
CA THR A 76 5.62 6.92 -8.52
C THR A 76 5.17 6.80 -9.96
N ASN A 77 5.41 7.83 -10.77
CA ASN A 77 4.99 7.81 -12.17
C ASN A 77 5.79 6.80 -12.98
N THR A 78 7.11 6.72 -12.79
CA THR A 78 7.96 5.74 -13.49
C THR A 78 7.58 4.32 -13.10
N LEU A 79 7.48 4.04 -11.80
CA LEU A 79 7.10 2.71 -11.32
C LEU A 79 5.73 2.29 -11.87
N CYS A 80 4.70 3.13 -11.78
CA CYS A 80 3.34 2.75 -12.17
C CYS A 80 3.14 2.65 -13.70
N HIS A 81 3.81 3.49 -14.50
CA HIS A 81 3.65 3.48 -15.96
C HIS A 81 4.60 2.55 -16.70
N GLN A 82 5.69 2.10 -16.06
CA GLN A 82 6.70 1.28 -16.71
C GLN A 82 6.85 -0.06 -15.98
N VAL A 83 7.36 -0.04 -14.76
CA VAL A 83 7.74 -1.27 -14.04
C VAL A 83 6.53 -2.14 -13.70
N LEU A 84 5.46 -1.55 -13.17
CA LEU A 84 4.21 -2.27 -12.85
C LEU A 84 3.34 -2.56 -14.07
N LYS A 85 3.82 -2.28 -15.28
CA LYS A 85 3.23 -2.72 -16.54
C LYS A 85 3.90 -3.96 -17.11
N ASN A 86 5.06 -4.35 -16.58
CA ASN A 86 5.76 -5.55 -17.00
C ASN A 86 4.95 -6.80 -16.59
N ASP A 87 4.70 -7.69 -17.55
CA ASP A 87 3.87 -8.89 -17.36
C ASP A 87 4.49 -9.88 -16.35
N GLU A 88 5.81 -9.98 -16.27
CA GLU A 88 6.51 -10.87 -15.34
C GLU A 88 6.44 -10.34 -13.90
N VAL A 89 6.58 -9.02 -13.73
CA VAL A 89 6.38 -8.35 -12.44
C VAL A 89 4.93 -8.57 -11.96
N LEU A 90 3.95 -8.32 -12.84
CA LEU A 90 2.54 -8.53 -12.54
C LEU A 90 2.22 -10.00 -12.22
N THR A 91 2.84 -10.94 -12.94
CA THR A 91 2.68 -12.38 -12.70
C THR A 91 3.25 -12.77 -11.34
N THR A 92 4.43 -12.25 -10.98
CA THR A 92 5.04 -12.43 -9.66
C THR A 92 4.10 -11.96 -8.55
N PHE A 93 3.56 -10.74 -8.67
CA PHE A 93 2.59 -10.23 -7.69
C PHE A 93 1.34 -11.09 -7.59
N ASN A 94 0.75 -11.47 -8.73
CA ASN A 94 -0.48 -12.27 -8.76
C ASN A 94 -0.30 -13.65 -8.13
N ASN A 95 0.88 -14.27 -8.28
CA ASN A 95 1.14 -15.62 -7.80
C ASN A 95 1.55 -15.64 -6.33
N LEU A 96 2.36 -14.68 -5.89
CA LEU A 96 3.03 -14.74 -4.58
C LEU A 96 2.40 -13.85 -3.52
N PHE A 97 1.61 -12.84 -3.92
CA PHE A 97 1.19 -11.79 -3.00
C PHE A 97 -0.32 -11.53 -3.01
N ILE A 98 -0.83 -11.19 -1.84
CA ILE A 98 -2.07 -10.44 -1.70
C ILE A 98 -1.67 -8.97 -1.63
N VAL A 99 -1.99 -8.20 -2.67
CA VAL A 99 -1.57 -6.79 -2.76
C VAL A 99 -2.69 -5.90 -2.23
N TYR A 100 -2.42 -5.08 -1.24
CA TYR A 100 -3.36 -4.08 -0.75
C TYR A 100 -2.76 -2.68 -0.91
N GLY A 101 -3.49 -1.76 -1.53
CA GLY A 101 -2.97 -0.45 -1.89
C GLY A 101 -3.56 0.67 -1.06
N TRP A 102 -2.72 1.64 -0.68
CA TRP A 102 -3.14 2.81 0.08
C TRP A 102 -2.44 4.08 -0.41
N ASP A 103 -3.16 5.21 -0.40
CA ASP A 103 -2.61 6.52 -0.75
C ASP A 103 -2.11 7.27 0.50
N MET A 104 -0.79 7.46 0.57
CA MET A 104 -0.10 8.17 1.64
C MET A 104 0.05 9.68 1.35
N SER A 105 -0.44 10.18 0.22
CA SER A 105 -0.25 11.59 -0.21
C SER A 105 -0.94 12.60 0.72
N ASN A 106 -2.03 12.19 1.36
CA ASN A 106 -2.77 13.02 2.30
C ASN A 106 -2.42 12.62 3.74
N ALA A 107 -2.02 13.58 4.57
CA ALA A 107 -1.59 13.31 5.94
C ALA A 107 -2.70 12.70 6.82
N THR A 108 -3.97 13.07 6.60
CA THR A 108 -5.11 12.50 7.34
C THR A 108 -5.30 11.02 6.96
N ASP A 109 -5.28 10.71 5.67
CA ASP A 109 -5.45 9.35 5.16
C ASP A 109 -4.25 8.46 5.57
N ALA A 110 -3.02 9.02 5.55
CA ALA A 110 -1.83 8.34 6.03
C ALA A 110 -1.88 8.04 7.54
N ASN A 111 -2.28 9.02 8.36
CA ASN A 111 -2.41 8.82 9.82
C ASN A 111 -3.45 7.73 10.15
N PHE A 112 -4.61 7.76 9.47
CA PHE A 112 -5.60 6.71 9.60
C PHE A 112 -5.01 5.33 9.29
N PHE A 113 -4.27 5.21 8.19
CA PHE A 113 -3.64 3.95 7.82
C PHE A 113 -2.57 3.48 8.81
N HIS A 114 -1.78 4.37 9.38
CA HIS A 114 -0.84 4.04 10.45
C HIS A 114 -1.55 3.49 11.70
N GLU A 115 -2.71 4.02 12.06
CA GLU A 115 -3.54 3.50 13.16
C GLU A 115 -4.10 2.12 12.81
N GLN A 116 -4.58 1.92 11.58
CA GLN A 116 -5.06 0.62 11.10
C GLN A 116 -3.94 -0.44 11.16
N LEU A 117 -2.74 -0.13 10.66
CA LEU A 117 -1.59 -1.04 10.73
C LEU A 117 -1.26 -1.43 12.17
N ARG A 118 -1.24 -0.45 13.07
CA ARG A 118 -0.92 -0.66 14.49
C ARG A 118 -1.94 -1.60 15.17
N ASN A 119 -3.21 -1.45 14.83
CA ASN A 119 -4.30 -2.19 15.47
C ASN A 119 -4.55 -3.58 14.86
N ILE A 120 -4.29 -3.75 13.56
CA ILE A 120 -4.61 -4.96 12.81
C ILE A 120 -3.40 -5.88 12.69
N ILE A 121 -2.23 -5.30 12.42
CA ILE A 121 -1.02 -6.05 12.07
C ILE A 121 -0.03 -6.01 13.22
N SER A 122 0.65 -4.87 13.42
CA SER A 122 1.58 -4.67 14.53
C SER A 122 2.05 -3.23 14.63
N VAL A 123 2.64 -2.88 15.77
CA VAL A 123 3.29 -1.58 16.00
C VAL A 123 4.47 -1.40 15.04
N GLU A 124 5.25 -2.46 14.82
CA GLU A 124 6.42 -2.47 13.96
C GLU A 124 6.06 -2.19 12.50
N ALA A 125 4.94 -2.73 12.00
CA ALA A 125 4.46 -2.46 10.65
C ALA A 125 4.03 -0.99 10.49
N ALA A 126 3.35 -0.45 11.51
CA ALA A 126 2.96 0.95 11.52
C ALA A 126 4.18 1.89 11.53
N ASP A 127 5.19 1.58 12.35
CA ASP A 127 6.40 2.39 12.46
C ASP A 127 7.27 2.27 11.21
N ALA A 128 7.35 1.09 10.60
CA ALA A 128 8.02 0.87 9.31
C ALA A 128 7.39 1.74 8.21
N ALA A 129 6.05 1.73 8.09
CA ALA A 129 5.34 2.58 7.13
C ALA A 129 5.52 4.08 7.42
N LYS A 130 5.50 4.48 8.69
CA LYS A 130 5.63 5.88 9.12
C LYS A 130 7.01 6.47 8.88
N ASN A 131 8.05 5.65 8.93
CA ASN A 131 9.44 6.08 8.71
C ASN A 131 9.80 6.24 7.23
N LEU A 132 8.94 5.81 6.31
CA LEU A 132 9.15 6.01 4.88
C LEU A 132 9.00 7.48 4.52
N LYS A 133 10.02 8.01 3.86
CA LYS A 133 9.99 9.36 3.32
C LYS A 133 9.39 9.38 1.91
N VAL A 134 8.96 10.56 1.46
CA VAL A 134 8.33 10.74 0.14
C VAL A 134 9.26 10.25 -0.98
N GLU A 135 10.55 10.54 -0.89
CA GLU A 135 11.57 10.11 -1.86
C GLU A 135 11.82 8.60 -1.89
N GLN A 136 11.39 7.87 -0.85
CA GLN A 136 11.51 6.41 -0.76
C GLN A 136 10.22 5.69 -1.17
N MET A 137 9.17 6.45 -1.46
CA MET A 137 7.89 5.96 -1.99
C MET A 137 7.86 6.09 -3.52
N PRO A 138 7.07 5.29 -4.24
CA PRO A 138 6.21 4.24 -3.70
C PRO A 138 7.04 3.07 -3.14
N ALA A 139 6.48 2.31 -2.22
CA ALA A 139 7.15 1.17 -1.60
C ALA A 139 6.17 0.02 -1.33
N PHE A 140 6.69 -1.19 -1.25
CA PHE A 140 5.96 -2.36 -0.82
C PHE A 140 6.43 -2.75 0.58
N LEU A 141 5.52 -2.67 1.55
CA LEU A 141 5.73 -3.24 2.88
C LEU A 141 5.22 -4.69 2.85
N ILE A 142 6.15 -5.64 2.86
CA ILE A 142 5.86 -7.08 2.80
C ILE A 142 5.73 -7.62 4.22
N ILE A 143 4.64 -8.34 4.48
CA ILE A 143 4.25 -8.80 5.82
C ILE A 143 4.03 -10.31 5.76
N GLY A 144 4.97 -11.04 6.34
CA GLY A 144 4.91 -12.48 6.53
C GLY A 144 4.46 -12.87 7.94
N GLN A 145 3.96 -14.09 8.08
CA GLN A 145 3.64 -14.65 9.39
C GLN A 145 4.94 -15.02 10.12
N GLY A 146 5.10 -14.56 11.36
CA GLY A 146 6.22 -15.00 12.20
C GLY A 146 6.13 -16.47 12.54
N THR A 147 7.28 -17.10 12.82
CA THR A 147 7.38 -18.52 13.19
C THR A 147 6.61 -18.88 14.46
N ASP A 148 6.33 -17.91 15.34
CA ASP A 148 5.51 -18.08 16.55
C ASP A 148 4.07 -17.57 16.41
N GLY A 149 3.71 -17.04 15.24
CA GLY A 149 2.41 -16.46 14.92
C GLY A 149 2.07 -15.17 15.68
N ARG A 150 3.00 -14.58 16.45
CA ARG A 150 2.75 -13.41 17.30
C ARG A 150 3.31 -12.11 16.73
N ILE A 151 4.50 -12.18 16.13
CA ILE A 151 5.16 -11.00 15.57
C ILE A 151 5.31 -11.22 14.06
N PRO A 152 4.71 -10.36 13.21
CA PRO A 152 4.88 -10.49 11.78
C PRO A 152 6.33 -10.18 11.38
N ASN A 153 6.83 -10.94 10.41
CA ASN A 153 8.09 -10.60 9.75
C ASN A 153 7.81 -9.49 8.72
N ILE A 154 8.65 -8.45 8.70
CA ILE A 154 8.41 -7.24 7.90
C ILE A 154 9.62 -6.96 7.03
N ALA A 155 9.39 -6.71 5.74
CA ALA A 155 10.40 -6.21 4.81
C ALA A 155 9.88 -5.03 4.00
N ILE A 156 10.80 -4.16 3.55
CA ILE A 156 10.49 -3.02 2.68
C ILE A 156 11.19 -3.24 1.34
N VAL A 157 10.41 -3.14 0.26
CA VAL A 157 10.91 -3.11 -1.12
C VAL A 157 10.57 -1.75 -1.71
N HIS A 158 11.58 -0.92 -1.97
CA HIS A 158 11.39 0.41 -2.55
C HIS A 158 11.04 0.33 -4.04
N GLY A 159 10.34 1.36 -4.53
CA GLY A 159 9.91 1.49 -5.92
C GLY A 159 10.90 2.22 -6.83
N ASP A 160 12.17 2.30 -6.43
CA ASP A 160 13.27 2.87 -7.20
C ASP A 160 13.96 1.84 -8.11
N TYR A 161 13.58 0.57 -8.01
CA TYR A 161 14.11 -0.54 -8.81
C TYR A 161 13.55 -0.59 -10.24
N ASP A 162 14.37 -1.07 -11.17
CA ASP A 162 13.91 -1.61 -12.46
C ASP A 162 13.11 -2.92 -12.28
N ASP A 163 12.53 -3.41 -13.37
CA ASP A 163 11.69 -4.61 -13.38
C ASP A 163 12.43 -5.88 -12.92
N ASP A 164 13.65 -6.11 -13.44
CA ASP A 164 14.47 -7.27 -13.07
C ASP A 164 14.84 -7.27 -11.57
N THR A 165 15.27 -6.11 -11.06
CA THR A 165 15.67 -5.95 -9.67
C THR A 165 14.47 -6.04 -8.73
N LEU A 166 13.33 -5.45 -9.12
CA LEU A 166 12.10 -5.54 -8.35
C LEU A 166 11.63 -7.00 -8.26
N GLN A 167 11.63 -7.73 -9.37
CA GLN A 167 11.22 -9.14 -9.41
C GLN A 167 12.10 -10.01 -8.51
N THR A 168 13.43 -9.85 -8.63
CA THR A 168 14.40 -10.57 -7.79
C THR A 168 14.17 -10.29 -6.31
N ARG A 169 13.95 -9.02 -5.96
CA ARG A 169 13.72 -8.62 -4.57
C ARG A 169 12.42 -9.18 -4.03
N LEU A 170 11.33 -9.14 -4.81
CA LEU A 170 10.03 -9.69 -4.40
C LEU A 170 10.11 -11.20 -4.15
N GLN A 171 10.76 -11.95 -5.04
CA GLN A 171 10.92 -13.39 -4.88
C GLN A 171 11.77 -13.76 -3.65
N LEU A 172 12.83 -12.99 -3.39
CA LEU A 172 13.65 -13.16 -2.20
C LEU A 172 12.84 -12.92 -0.92
N GLU A 173 12.15 -11.79 -0.82
CA GLU A 173 11.35 -11.46 0.36
C GLU A 173 10.22 -12.45 0.57
N TYR A 174 9.53 -12.88 -0.50
CA TYR A 174 8.52 -13.94 -0.40
C TYR A 174 9.13 -15.24 0.17
N SER A 175 10.29 -15.65 -0.33
CA SER A 175 10.96 -16.88 0.13
C SER A 175 11.30 -16.83 1.62
N LEU A 176 11.78 -15.67 2.10
CA LEU A 176 12.11 -15.45 3.51
C LEU A 176 10.87 -15.36 4.41
N LEU A 177 9.78 -14.76 3.91
CA LEU A 177 8.61 -14.40 4.71
C LEU A 177 7.47 -15.42 4.65
N SER A 178 7.47 -16.31 3.67
CA SER A 178 6.47 -17.38 3.53
C SER A 178 6.67 -18.53 4.51
N GLY A 179 7.85 -18.66 5.13
CA GLY A 179 8.15 -19.77 6.04
C GLY A 179 8.12 -21.14 5.36
N LEU A 180 8.20 -21.20 4.03
CA LEU A 180 8.28 -22.45 3.25
C LEU A 180 9.69 -23.07 3.28
N TYR A 181 10.63 -22.43 3.98
CA TYR A 181 11.97 -22.92 4.27
C TYR A 181 12.14 -23.11 5.78
N ASP A 182 11.41 -24.06 6.37
CA ASP A 182 11.69 -24.65 7.68
C ASP A 182 11.38 -26.16 7.65
#